data_AF-A0A2M7MDI7-F1
#
_entry.id   AF-A0A2M7MDI7-F1
#
_cell.length_a   1.000
_cell.length_b   1.000
_cell.length_c   1.000
_cell.angle_alpha   90.00
_cell.angle_beta   90.00
_cell.angle_gamma   90.00
#
_symmetry.space_group_name_H-M   'P 1'
#
loop_
_entity.id
_entity.type
_entity.pdbx_description
1 polymer ?
#
loop_
_entity_poly.entity_id
_entity_poly.type
_entity_poly.pdbx_seq_one_letter_code
_entity_poly.pdbx_strand_id
1 'polypeptide(L)'
;MEVKDNKLFNTIVQVAIPVLTISVQIAIAMKLPQWGLVINMLAQPFWIYSAWKAYKQAGQIGLLITTVLVTIVIALGLINYWLI
;
A
#
# COMPACT_ATOMS: atom_id res chain seq x y z
N MET A 1 14.40 -9.37 16.83
CA MET A 1 14.92 -8.80 15.58
C MET A 1 14.74 -7.29 15.67
N GLU A 2 15.84 -6.58 15.88
CA GLU A 2 15.86 -5.12 15.92
C GLU A 2 15.61 -4.59 14.50
N VAL A 3 14.54 -3.83 14.29
CA VAL A 3 14.26 -3.21 12.98
C VAL A 3 15.32 -2.12 12.81
N LYS A 4 16.34 -2.38 11.97
CA LYS A 4 17.38 -1.40 11.70
C LYS A 4 16.74 -0.16 11.06
N ASP A 5 16.63 0.90 11.85
CA ASP A 5 15.81 2.05 11.53
C ASP A 5 16.53 2.95 10.51
N ASN A 6 16.37 2.63 9.22
CA ASN A 6 16.91 3.48 8.17
C ASN A 6 16.03 4.72 8.02
N LYS A 7 16.46 5.84 8.65
CA LYS A 7 15.74 7.12 8.65
C LYS A 7 15.30 7.55 7.24
N LEU A 8 16.17 7.42 6.24
CA LEU A 8 15.86 7.81 4.86
C LEU A 8 14.73 6.95 4.27
N PHE A 9 14.79 5.63 4.46
CA PHE A 9 13.75 4.73 4.00
C PHE A 9 12.41 4.99 4.70
N ASN A 10 12.43 5.24 6.00
CA ASN A 10 11.21 5.61 6.75
C ASN A 10 10.58 6.90 6.23
N THR A 11 11.40 7.92 5.94
CA THR A 11 10.90 9.17 5.35
C THR A 11 10.28 8.93 3.99
N ILE A 12 10.90 8.10 3.14
CA ILE A 12 10.34 7.73 1.84
C ILE A 12 8.98 7.05 2.02
N VAL A 13 8.87 6.07 2.92
CA VAL A 13 7.60 5.37 3.20
C VAL A 13 6.52 6.34 3.67
N GLN A 14 6.86 7.23 4.61
CA GLN A 14 5.92 8.21 5.18
C GLN A 14 5.40 9.21 4.15
N VAL A 15 6.18 9.52 3.12
CA VAL A 15 5.77 10.39 2.01
C VAL A 15 5.05 9.59 0.91
N ALA A 16 5.56 8.41 0.55
CA ALA A 16 5.03 7.59 -0.53
C ALA A 16 3.60 7.15 -0.27
N ILE A 17 3.28 6.71 0.96
CA ILE A 17 1.93 6.27 1.33
C ILE A 17 0.86 7.35 1.03
N PRO A 18 0.91 8.56 1.62
CA PRO A 18 -0.12 9.56 1.38
C PRO A 18 -0.13 10.03 -0.07
N VAL A 19 1.04 10.23 -0.70
CA VAL A 19 1.10 10.67 -2.11
C VAL A 19 0.44 9.66 -3.03
N LEU A 20 0.75 8.37 -2.89
CA LEU A 20 0.18 7.32 -3.73
C LEU A 20 -1.30 7.12 -3.41
N THR A 21 -1.70 7.10 -2.13
CA THR A 21 -3.12 6.94 -1.74
C THR A 21 -3.99 8.10 -2.26
N ILE A 22 -3.52 9.34 -2.18
CA ILE A 22 -4.23 10.49 -2.76
C ILE A 22 -4.30 10.36 -4.28
N SER A 23 -3.20 9.95 -4.92
CA SER A 23 -3.16 9.73 -6.37
C SER A 23 -4.17 8.68 -6.84
N VAL A 24 -4.42 7.63 -6.04
CA VAL A 24 -5.51 6.66 -6.30
C VAL A 24 -6.87 7.36 -6.30
N GLN A 25 -7.16 8.17 -5.27
CA GLN A 25 -8.44 8.89 -5.17
C GLN A 25 -8.63 9.87 -6.34
N ILE A 26 -7.56 10.56 -6.74
CA ILE A 26 -7.56 11.44 -7.92
C ILE A 26 -7.88 10.63 -9.19
N ALA A 27 -7.20 9.51 -9.41
CA ALA A 27 -7.44 8.68 -10.60
C ALA A 27 -8.89 8.16 -10.66
N ILE A 28 -9.45 7.76 -9.52
CA ILE A 28 -10.86 7.36 -9.42
C ILE A 28 -11.79 8.54 -9.75
N ALA A 29 -11.55 9.71 -9.16
CA ALA A 29 -12.34 10.92 -9.40
C ALA A 29 -12.28 11.38 -10.87
N MET A 30 -11.16 11.16 -11.54
CA MET A 30 -10.96 11.44 -12.97
C MET A 30 -11.56 10.39 -13.89
N LYS A 31 -12.30 9.39 -13.37
CA LYS A 31 -12.87 8.27 -14.14
C LYS A 31 -11.79 7.43 -14.84
N LEU A 32 -10.61 7.30 -14.22
CA LEU A 32 -9.49 6.46 -14.67
C LEU A 32 -9.26 5.30 -13.67
N PRO A 33 -10.25 4.40 -13.47
CA PRO A 33 -10.18 3.37 -12.44
C PRO A 33 -9.01 2.40 -12.62
N GLN A 34 -8.61 2.13 -13.87
CA GLN A 34 -7.46 1.29 -14.18
C GLN A 34 -6.14 1.89 -13.68
N TRP A 35 -5.94 3.19 -13.89
CA TRP A 35 -4.77 3.88 -13.35
C TRP A 35 -4.84 3.96 -11.82
N GLY A 36 -6.05 4.09 -11.26
CA GLY A 36 -6.28 3.95 -9.83
C GLY A 36 -5.79 2.60 -9.28
N LEU A 37 -6.13 1.48 -9.93
CA LEU A 37 -5.69 0.14 -9.53
C LEU A 37 -4.16 -0.03 -9.61
N VAL A 38 -3.53 0.46 -10.69
CA VAL A 38 -2.07 0.40 -10.85
C VAL A 38 -1.37 1.19 -9.75
N ILE A 39 -1.78 2.43 -9.53
CA ILE A 39 -1.18 3.29 -8.49
C ILE A 39 -1.42 2.68 -7.10
N ASN A 40 -2.59 2.08 -6.87
CA ASN A 40 -2.91 1.43 -5.60
C ASN A 40 -2.03 0.21 -5.36
N MET A 41 -1.72 -0.57 -6.40
CA MET A 41 -0.78 -1.68 -6.31
C MET A 41 0.64 -1.18 -6.00
N LEU A 42 1.08 -0.09 -6.64
CA LEU A 42 2.38 0.54 -6.35
C LEU A 42 2.49 1.04 -4.91
N ALA A 43 1.38 1.36 -4.24
CA ALA A 43 1.35 1.75 -2.84
C ALA A 43 1.54 0.56 -1.87
N GLN A 44 1.20 -0.67 -2.28
CA GLN A 44 1.16 -1.82 -1.37
C GLN A 44 2.50 -2.17 -0.72
N PRO A 45 3.67 -2.13 -1.40
CA PRO A 45 4.96 -2.37 -0.75
C PRO A 45 5.22 -1.45 0.45
N PHE A 46 4.84 -0.17 0.34
CA PHE A 46 5.00 0.80 1.43
C PHE A 46 4.03 0.51 2.58
N TRP A 47 2.78 0.18 2.26
CA TRP A 47 1.79 -0.24 3.25
C TRP A 47 2.22 -1.50 3.99
N ILE A 48 2.69 -2.53 3.28
CA ILE A 48 3.17 -3.79 3.87
C ILE A 48 4.33 -3.52 4.83
N TYR A 49 5.32 -2.72 4.41
CA TYR A 49 6.42 -2.35 5.28
C TYR A 49 5.94 -1.61 6.54
N SER A 50 5.09 -0.59 6.36
CA SER A 50 4.55 0.20 7.47
C SER A 50 3.75 -0.67 8.45
N ALA A 51 2.91 -1.56 7.93
CA ALA A 51 2.10 -2.48 8.73
C ALA A 51 2.96 -3.52 9.46
N TRP A 52 4.01 -4.05 8.82
CA TRP A 52 4.96 -4.95 9.47
C TRP A 52 5.72 -4.25 10.60
N LYS A 53 6.18 -3.01 10.37
CA LYS A 53 6.84 -2.20 11.38
C LYS A 53 5.91 -1.92 12.57
N ALA A 54 4.66 -1.53 12.30
CA ALA A 54 3.64 -1.31 13.33
C ALA A 54 3.32 -2.59 14.12
N TYR A 55 3.26 -3.74 13.46
CA TYR A 55 3.12 -5.03 14.13
C TYR A 55 4.31 -5.32 15.07
N LYS A 56 5.54 -5.12 14.60
CA LYS A 56 6.74 -5.39 15.40
C LYS A 56 6.94 -4.41 16.56
N GLN A 57 6.52 -3.16 16.42
CA GLN A 57 6.75 -2.11 17.42
C GLN A 57 5.58 -1.91 18.39
N ALA A 58 4.34 -2.09 17.94
CA ALA A 58 3.13 -1.78 18.69
C ALA A 58 2.14 -2.95 18.78
N GLY A 59 2.51 -4.14 18.31
CA GLY A 59 1.64 -5.33 18.36
C GLY A 59 0.41 -5.27 17.45
N GLN A 60 0.36 -4.32 16.51
CA GLN A 60 -0.79 -4.09 15.62
C GLN A 60 -0.91 -5.15 14.50
N ILE A 61 -1.20 -6.40 14.88
CA ILE A 61 -1.34 -7.50 13.91
C ILE A 61 -2.52 -7.33 12.95
N GLY A 62 -3.60 -6.70 13.40
CA GLY A 62 -4.78 -6.43 12.57
C GLY A 62 -4.43 -5.60 11.33
N LEU A 63 -3.60 -4.55 11.50
CA LEU A 63 -3.16 -3.71 10.39
C LEU A 63 -2.36 -4.50 9.34
N LEU A 64 -1.49 -5.41 9.80
CA LEU A 64 -0.72 -6.28 8.91
C LEU A 64 -1.62 -7.22 8.10
N ILE A 65 -2.57 -7.89 8.77
CA ILE A 65 -3.51 -8.80 8.11
C ILE A 65 -4.37 -8.04 7.09
N THR A 66 -4.96 -6.91 7.49
CA THR A 66 -5.77 -6.08 6.60
C THR A 66 -4.98 -5.63 5.39
N THR A 67 -3.72 -5.21 5.57
CA THR A 67 -2.86 -4.76 4.47
C THR A 67 -2.59 -5.89 3.47
N VAL A 68 -2.30 -7.10 3.95
CA VAL A 68 -2.10 -8.28 3.08
C VAL A 68 -3.37 -8.60 2.29
N LEU A 69 -4.53 -8.60 2.94
CA LEU A 69 -5.80 -8.87 2.27
C LEU A 69 -6.14 -7.79 1.23
N VAL A 70 -5.92 -6.51 1.54
CA VAL A 70 -6.11 -5.40 0.60
C VAL A 70 -5.16 -5.53 -0.60
N THR A 71 -3.90 -5.93 -0.38
CA THR A 71 -2.95 -6.19 -1.46
C THR A 71 -3.47 -7.28 -2.40
N ILE A 72 -4.01 -8.37 -1.86
CA ILE A 72 -4.60 -9.47 -2.65
C ILE A 72 -5.81 -8.97 -3.45
N VAL A 73 -6.71 -8.21 -2.81
CA VAL A 73 -7.90 -7.66 -3.50
C VAL A 73 -7.51 -6.74 -4.64
N ILE A 74 -6.50 -5.88 -4.46
CA ILE A 74 -6.00 -5.00 -5.53
C ILE A 74 -5.34 -5.83 -6.64
N ALA A 75 -4.57 -6.87 -6.29
CA ALA A 75 -3.99 -7.79 -7.27
C ALA A 75 -5.08 -8.46 -8.12
N LEU A 76 -6.14 -8.94 -7.49
CA LEU A 76 -7.29 -9.52 -8.18
C LEU A 76 -8.00 -8.49 -9.04
N GLY A 77 -8.12 -7.23 -8.60
CA GLY A 77 -8.64 -6.14 -9.42
C GLY A 77 -7.81 -5.88 -10.68
N LEU A 78 -6.47 -5.91 -10.56
CA LEU A 78 -5.56 -5.83 -11.71
C LEU A 78 -5.69 -7.05 -12.64
N ILE A 79 -5.81 -8.25 -12.12
CA ILE A 79 -6.01 -9.43 -12.96
C ILE A 79 -7.36 -9.30 -13.69
N ASN A 80 -8.42 -8.96 -12.97
CA ASN A 80 -9.77 -8.87 -13.52
C ASN A 80 -9.92 -7.79 -14.58
N TYR A 81 -9.22 -6.65 -14.48
CA TYR A 81 -9.38 -5.58 -15.46
C TYR A 81 -8.56 -5.80 -16.74
N TRP A 82 -7.42 -6.50 -16.66
CA TRP A 82 -6.51 -6.67 -17.82
C TRP A 82 -6.51 -8.07 -18.44
N LEU A 83 -6.86 -9.12 -17.69
CA LEU A 83 -6.73 -10.52 -18.13
C LEU A 83 -8.07 -11.26 -18.28
N ILE A 84 -9.16 -10.70 -17.77
CA ILE A 84 -10.53 -11.24 -17.87
C ILE A 84 -11.37 -10.23 -18.65
#